data_AF-A0A4Q4TQT8-F1
#
_entry.id   AF-A0A4Q4TQT8-F1
#
_cell.length_a   1.000
_cell.length_b   1.000
_cell.length_c   1.000
_cell.angle_alpha   90.00
_cell.angle_beta   90.00
_cell.angle_gamma   90.00
#
_symmetry.space_group_name_H-M   'P 1'
#
loop_
_entity.id
_entity.type
_entity.pdbx_description
1 polymer ?
#
loop_
_entity_poly.entity_id
_entity_poly.type
_entity_poly.pdbx_seq_one_letter_code
_entity_poly.pdbx_strand_id
1 'polypeptide(L)'
;MAQNKSLNELLKWSIENSTTPQSNPSPDSAADTEGAAAQQQPTSTEATPRNLDPELLAQLFGGPSDAELMQAAVAHATSRDPEITLESRLTALDNLEQLIESLDNANLLSKLGLWTPLLGLLGHGEARIRLMATWCVATAVQNNAPCQERLVALGGVERLVAMALGERASAPAEEEAGEEGQQKQQEESNDAAAVTGDAETATGAQNEEDKDVRRKAVYALSCAVRNYQPAMDVCTSQLRKKGEQVENIDAADMDAINDVIDNLKEKVMKA
;
A
#
# COMPACT_ATOMS: atom_id res chain seq x y z
N MET A 1 -7.45 -13.53 -30.44
CA MET A 1 -6.87 -14.69 -31.17
C MET A 1 -5.46 -15.08 -30.71
N ALA A 2 -4.70 -14.22 -30.03
CA ALA A 2 -3.36 -14.57 -29.50
C ALA A 2 -3.39 -15.56 -28.31
N GLN A 3 -4.37 -15.44 -27.40
CA GLN A 3 -4.51 -16.32 -26.22
C GLN A 3 -4.67 -17.81 -26.57
N ASN A 4 -5.46 -18.13 -27.61
CA ASN A 4 -5.65 -19.51 -28.06
C ASN A 4 -4.37 -20.13 -28.65
N LYS A 5 -3.44 -19.30 -29.16
CA LYS A 5 -2.18 -19.80 -29.72
C LYS A 5 -1.19 -20.16 -28.61
N SER A 6 -1.08 -19.33 -27.57
CA SER A 6 -0.26 -19.60 -26.37
C SER A 6 -0.70 -20.88 -25.65
N LEU A 7 -2.01 -21.05 -25.43
CA LEU A 7 -2.53 -22.23 -24.74
C LEU A 7 -2.26 -23.53 -25.51
N ASN A 8 -2.34 -23.50 -26.85
CA ASN A 8 -2.03 -24.66 -27.68
C ASN A 8 -0.54 -25.03 -27.65
N GLU A 9 0.36 -24.05 -27.53
CA GLU A 9 1.80 -24.28 -27.40
C GLU A 9 2.16 -24.89 -26.04
N LEU A 10 1.52 -24.41 -24.96
CA LEU A 10 1.62 -24.98 -23.61
C LEU A 10 1.09 -26.42 -23.54
N LEU A 11 -0.07 -26.70 -24.15
CA LEU A 11 -0.62 -28.05 -24.23
C LEU A 11 0.31 -28.99 -24.99
N LYS A 12 0.84 -28.56 -26.13
CA LYS A 12 1.79 -29.34 -26.93
C LYS A 12 3.07 -29.65 -26.15
N TRP A 13 3.62 -28.66 -25.44
CA TRP A 13 4.78 -28.87 -24.57
C TRP A 13 4.50 -29.86 -23.44
N SER A 14 3.34 -29.77 -22.78
CA SER A 14 2.98 -30.70 -21.69
C SER A 14 2.87 -32.15 -22.16
N ILE A 15 2.36 -32.36 -23.38
CA ILE A 15 2.25 -33.69 -23.99
C ILE A 15 3.65 -34.24 -24.33
N GLU A 16 4.54 -33.39 -24.87
CA GLU A 16 5.92 -33.76 -25.21
C GLU A 16 6.76 -34.15 -23.97
N ASN A 17 6.49 -33.55 -22.81
CA ASN A 17 7.23 -33.79 -21.57
C ASN A 17 6.51 -34.71 -20.56
N SER A 18 5.31 -35.18 -20.87
CA SER A 18 4.59 -36.18 -20.06
C SER A 18 5.12 -37.58 -20.38
N THR A 19 6.01 -38.11 -19.53
CA THR A 19 6.45 -39.51 -19.62
C THR A 19 5.28 -40.46 -19.35
N THR A 20 4.87 -41.25 -20.35
CA THR A 20 4.04 -42.44 -20.13
C THR A 20 4.79 -43.42 -19.22
N PRO A 21 4.17 -43.98 -18.15
CA PRO A 21 4.81 -45.03 -17.36
C PRO A 21 4.98 -46.25 -18.26
N GLN A 22 6.22 -46.49 -18.68
CA GLN A 22 6.60 -47.74 -19.33
C GLN A 22 6.46 -48.83 -18.27
N SER A 23 5.44 -49.67 -18.42
CA SER A 23 5.18 -50.84 -17.60
C SER A 23 6.41 -51.74 -17.60
N ASN A 24 7.14 -51.77 -16.49
CA ASN A 24 8.22 -52.72 -16.25
C ASN A 24 7.63 -54.13 -16.07
N PRO A 25 8.01 -55.15 -16.86
CA PRO A 25 7.71 -56.52 -16.52
C PRO A 25 8.68 -57.00 -15.42
N SER A 26 8.14 -57.57 -14.34
CA SER A 26 8.90 -58.21 -13.25
C SER A 26 9.74 -59.39 -13.76
N PRO A 27 10.94 -59.65 -13.20
CA PRO A 27 11.77 -60.76 -13.63
C PRO A 27 11.42 -62.02 -12.83
N ASP A 28 10.81 -63.00 -13.47
CA ASP A 28 10.93 -64.38 -13.02
C ASP A 28 10.77 -65.34 -14.21
N SER A 29 11.86 -66.05 -14.52
CA SER A 29 12.00 -67.27 -15.34
C SER A 29 12.94 -67.13 -16.55
N ALA A 30 14.05 -67.84 -16.44
CA ALA A 30 15.11 -68.01 -17.43
C ALA A 30 14.73 -69.01 -18.53
N ALA A 31 15.18 -68.77 -19.76
CA ALA A 31 15.89 -69.74 -20.64
C ALA A 31 16.10 -69.18 -22.06
N ASP A 32 17.33 -69.35 -22.53
CA ASP A 32 17.79 -69.60 -23.91
C ASP A 32 17.77 -68.52 -25.02
N THR A 33 19.00 -68.09 -25.33
CA THR A 33 19.65 -67.87 -26.65
C THR A 33 18.79 -67.78 -27.91
N GLU A 34 18.85 -66.64 -28.63
CA GLU A 34 19.32 -66.50 -30.02
C GLU A 34 19.00 -65.11 -30.63
N GLY A 35 19.89 -64.62 -31.49
CA GLY A 35 19.47 -63.92 -32.71
C GLY A 35 19.19 -62.41 -32.63
N ALA A 36 20.13 -61.63 -33.17
CA ALA A 36 20.04 -60.22 -33.51
C ALA A 36 18.70 -59.75 -34.13
N ALA A 37 18.15 -58.65 -33.62
CA ALA A 37 17.37 -57.69 -34.40
C ALA A 37 17.46 -56.31 -33.76
N ALA A 38 17.91 -55.34 -34.56
CA ALA A 38 18.13 -53.95 -34.19
C ALA A 38 16.86 -53.29 -33.62
N GLN A 39 16.99 -52.71 -32.42
CA GLN A 39 16.07 -51.67 -31.95
C GLN A 39 16.88 -50.42 -31.65
N GLN A 40 16.58 -49.40 -32.44
CA GLN A 40 17.24 -48.12 -32.53
C GLN A 40 17.17 -47.41 -31.18
N GLN A 41 18.33 -47.08 -30.60
CA GLN A 41 18.45 -45.95 -29.69
C GLN A 41 17.96 -44.71 -30.45
N PRO A 42 16.97 -43.94 -29.97
CA PRO A 42 16.86 -42.57 -30.42
C PRO A 42 18.11 -41.85 -29.91
N THR A 43 18.98 -41.51 -30.86
CA THR A 43 20.12 -40.63 -30.69
C THR A 43 19.66 -39.37 -29.97
N SER A 44 20.19 -39.15 -28.76
CA SER A 44 20.10 -37.90 -28.01
C SER A 44 20.69 -36.79 -28.87
N THR A 45 19.85 -36.23 -29.73
CA THR A 45 20.19 -35.03 -30.50
C THR A 45 20.06 -33.90 -29.51
N GLU A 46 21.21 -33.38 -29.09
CA GLU A 46 21.43 -32.12 -28.36
C GLU A 46 20.13 -31.39 -27.97
N ALA A 47 19.62 -31.72 -26.78
CA ALA A 47 18.65 -30.88 -26.10
C ALA A 47 19.39 -29.59 -25.69
N THR A 48 19.53 -28.66 -26.64
CA THR A 48 19.67 -27.25 -26.29
C THR A 48 18.54 -26.95 -25.31
N PRO A 49 18.82 -26.47 -24.08
CA PRO A 49 17.75 -26.06 -23.19
C PRO A 49 17.03 -24.92 -23.91
N ARG A 50 15.86 -25.22 -24.49
CA ARG A 50 14.98 -24.18 -25.01
C ARG A 50 14.69 -23.31 -23.81
N ASN A 51 15.30 -22.13 -23.79
CA ASN A 51 15.08 -21.11 -22.78
C ASN A 51 13.56 -20.90 -22.75
N LEU A 52 12.91 -21.39 -21.70
CA LEU A 52 11.47 -21.26 -21.56
C LEU A 52 11.22 -19.75 -21.50
N ASP A 53 10.43 -19.25 -22.45
CA ASP A 53 10.08 -17.84 -22.52
C ASP A 53 9.59 -17.40 -21.13
N PRO A 54 10.24 -16.41 -20.48
CA PRO A 54 9.82 -15.91 -19.18
C PRO A 54 8.33 -15.55 -19.12
N GLU A 55 7.74 -15.15 -20.25
CA GLU A 55 6.32 -14.84 -20.36
C GLU A 55 5.44 -16.11 -20.34
N LEU A 56 5.89 -17.22 -20.93
CA LEU A 56 5.21 -18.52 -20.83
C LEU A 56 5.36 -19.12 -19.42
N LEU A 57 6.50 -18.90 -18.77
CA LEU A 57 6.70 -19.30 -17.38
C LEU A 57 5.81 -18.49 -16.44
N ALA A 58 5.69 -17.18 -16.64
CA ALA A 58 4.75 -16.34 -15.88
C ALA A 58 3.28 -16.73 -16.16
N GLN A 59 2.94 -17.15 -17.38
CA GLN A 59 1.61 -17.70 -17.68
C GLN A 59 1.37 -19.07 -17.03
N LEU A 60 2.42 -19.87 -16.84
CA LEU A 60 2.35 -21.20 -16.23
C LEU A 60 2.34 -21.15 -14.69
N PHE A 61 3.11 -20.25 -14.08
CA PHE A 61 3.22 -20.09 -12.62
C PHE A 61 2.28 -19.00 -12.06
N GLY A 62 1.61 -18.25 -12.92
CA GLY A 62 0.88 -17.04 -12.56
C GLY A 62 1.79 -15.81 -12.52
N GLY A 63 1.22 -14.63 -12.77
CA GLY A 63 1.88 -13.37 -12.46
C GLY A 63 2.04 -13.20 -10.95
N PRO A 64 2.71 -12.11 -10.49
CA PRO A 64 2.78 -11.80 -9.07
C PRO A 64 1.36 -11.74 -8.49
N SER A 65 1.21 -12.25 -7.27
CA SER A 65 -0.04 -12.15 -6.53
C SER A 65 -0.37 -10.69 -6.19
N ASP A 66 -1.65 -10.41 -5.97
CA ASP A 66 -2.10 -9.08 -5.50
C ASP A 66 -1.35 -8.64 -4.23
N ALA A 67 -1.05 -9.58 -3.33
CA ALA A 67 -0.26 -9.33 -2.13
C ALA A 67 1.15 -8.79 -2.45
N GLU A 68 1.84 -9.42 -3.41
CA GLU A 68 3.17 -9.02 -3.85
C GLU A 68 3.13 -7.68 -4.59
N LEU A 69 2.10 -7.45 -5.41
CA LEU A 69 1.88 -6.17 -6.09
C LEU A 69 1.61 -5.03 -5.10
N MET A 70 0.78 -5.26 -4.07
CA MET A 70 0.52 -4.27 -3.01
C MET A 70 1.79 -3.93 -2.23
N GLN A 71 2.59 -4.93 -1.86
CA GLN A 71 3.88 -4.72 -1.18
C GLN A 71 4.85 -3.93 -2.05
N ALA A 72 4.97 -4.28 -3.33
CA ALA A 72 5.83 -3.57 -4.29
C ALA A 72 5.39 -2.12 -4.45
N ALA A 73 4.08 -1.86 -4.56
CA ALA A 73 3.53 -0.52 -4.68
C ALA A 73 3.86 0.36 -3.46
N VAL A 74 3.63 -0.14 -2.24
CA VAL A 74 3.95 0.59 -1.01
C VAL A 74 5.47 0.79 -0.84
N ALA A 75 6.28 -0.21 -1.17
CA ALA A 75 7.73 -0.10 -1.12
C ALA A 75 8.25 0.97 -2.09
N HIS A 76 7.74 1.01 -3.32
CA HIS A 76 8.07 2.05 -4.29
C HIS A 76 7.63 3.44 -3.82
N ALA A 77 6.40 3.56 -3.31
CA ALA A 77 5.86 4.83 -2.83
C ALA A 77 6.67 5.41 -1.66
N THR A 78 7.18 4.55 -0.76
CA THR A 78 7.91 4.94 0.46
C THR A 78 9.43 4.95 0.34
N SER A 79 9.99 4.54 -0.81
CA SER A 79 11.43 4.42 -0.98
C SER A 79 12.18 5.75 -0.75
N ARG A 80 13.39 5.70 -0.20
CA ARG A 80 14.27 6.87 -0.06
C ARG A 80 15.28 6.99 -1.22
N ASP A 81 15.18 6.11 -2.21
CA ASP A 81 16.05 6.13 -3.39
C ASP A 81 15.79 7.40 -4.23
N PRO A 82 16.79 8.27 -4.46
CA PRO A 82 16.64 9.47 -5.27
C PRO A 82 16.35 9.19 -6.76
N GLU A 83 16.67 7.99 -7.26
CA GLU A 83 16.39 7.60 -8.65
C GLU A 83 14.89 7.30 -8.88
N ILE A 84 14.14 7.02 -7.81
CA ILE A 84 12.69 6.86 -7.90
C ILE A 84 12.04 8.25 -7.95
N THR A 85 11.58 8.59 -9.15
CA THR A 85 10.92 9.86 -9.46
C THR A 85 9.58 10.01 -8.74
N LEU A 86 9.12 11.25 -8.59
CA LEU A 86 7.78 11.55 -8.07
C LEU A 86 6.69 10.83 -8.87
N GLU A 87 6.74 10.88 -10.21
CA GLU A 87 5.74 10.22 -11.06
C GLU A 87 5.70 8.71 -10.84
N SER A 88 6.86 8.06 -10.69
CA SER A 88 6.91 6.62 -10.40
C SER A 88 6.24 6.27 -9.06
N ARG A 89 6.40 7.11 -8.03
CA ARG A 89 5.72 6.93 -6.73
C ARG A 89 4.22 7.12 -6.84
N LEU A 90 3.78 8.10 -7.62
CA LEU A 90 2.37 8.36 -7.84
C LEU A 90 1.71 7.23 -8.64
N THR A 91 2.39 6.69 -9.66
CA THR A 91 1.95 5.48 -10.36
C THR A 91 1.87 4.28 -9.41
N ALA A 92 2.83 4.12 -8.49
CA ALA A 92 2.76 3.06 -7.49
C ALA A 92 1.55 3.21 -6.56
N LEU A 93 1.23 4.43 -6.11
CA LEU A 93 0.04 4.69 -5.30
C LEU A 93 -1.27 4.49 -6.09
N ASP A 94 -1.30 4.85 -7.37
CA ASP A 94 -2.44 4.58 -8.26
C ASP A 94 -2.67 3.07 -8.44
N ASN A 95 -1.60 2.30 -8.65
CA ASN A 95 -1.67 0.84 -8.73
C ASN A 95 -2.16 0.22 -7.41
N LEU A 96 -1.70 0.73 -6.26
CA LEU A 96 -2.17 0.29 -4.96
C LEU A 96 -3.67 0.56 -4.81
N GLU A 97 -4.11 1.76 -5.17
CA GLU A 97 -5.51 2.20 -5.06
C GLU A 97 -6.44 1.28 -5.86
N GLN A 98 -6.09 0.96 -7.10
CA GLN A 98 -6.84 0.02 -7.93
C GLN A 98 -6.93 -1.38 -7.31
N LEU A 99 -5.82 -1.88 -6.72
CA LEU A 99 -5.82 -3.20 -6.08
C LEU A 99 -6.76 -3.25 -4.87
N ILE A 100 -6.80 -2.18 -4.07
CA ILE A 100 -7.59 -2.10 -2.84
C ILE A 100 -9.04 -1.64 -3.06
N GLU A 101 -9.47 -1.38 -4.30
CA GLU A 101 -10.91 -1.32 -4.64
C GLU A 101 -11.61 -2.65 -4.31
N SER A 102 -10.87 -3.77 -4.35
CA SER A 102 -11.31 -5.06 -3.83
C SER A 102 -11.24 -5.08 -2.30
N LEU A 103 -12.37 -5.37 -1.64
CA LEU A 103 -12.44 -5.49 -0.17
C LEU A 103 -11.49 -6.55 0.39
N ASP A 104 -11.27 -7.65 -0.33
CA ASP A 104 -10.34 -8.71 0.10
C ASP A 104 -8.90 -8.20 0.15
N ASN A 105 -8.49 -7.43 -0.87
CA ASN A 105 -7.18 -6.80 -0.92
C ASN A 105 -7.06 -5.66 0.09
N ALA A 106 -8.08 -4.82 0.25
CA ALA A 106 -8.10 -3.78 1.28
C ALA A 106 -7.87 -4.38 2.68
N ASN A 107 -8.54 -5.49 2.99
CA ASN A 107 -8.37 -6.19 4.27
C ASN A 107 -6.99 -6.84 4.43
N LEU A 108 -6.30 -7.11 3.32
CA LEU A 108 -4.94 -7.64 3.32
C LEU A 108 -3.90 -6.59 3.75
N LEU A 109 -4.18 -5.28 3.64
CA LEU A 109 -3.30 -4.20 4.12
C LEU A 109 -2.87 -4.40 5.59
N SER A 110 -3.79 -4.87 6.45
CA SER A 110 -3.49 -5.14 7.87
C SER A 110 -2.55 -6.33 8.04
N LYS A 111 -2.77 -7.41 7.30
CA LYS A 111 -1.97 -8.64 7.38
C LYS A 111 -0.56 -8.44 6.82
N LEU A 112 -0.42 -7.58 5.82
CA LEU A 112 0.85 -7.25 5.19
C LEU A 112 1.61 -6.10 5.90
N GLY A 113 1.04 -5.52 6.96
CA GLY A 113 1.66 -4.41 7.68
C GLY A 113 1.74 -3.10 6.90
N LEU A 114 0.90 -2.92 5.87
CA LEU A 114 0.98 -1.81 4.93
C LEU A 114 0.29 -0.52 5.41
N TRP A 115 -0.52 -0.58 6.46
CA TRP A 115 -1.19 0.60 7.01
C TRP A 115 -0.22 1.64 7.56
N THR A 116 0.78 1.23 8.34
CA THR A 116 1.75 2.16 8.93
C THR A 116 2.52 2.95 7.86
N PRO A 117 3.14 2.31 6.85
CA PRO A 117 3.80 3.06 5.77
C PRO A 117 2.81 3.91 4.96
N LEU A 118 1.60 3.41 4.68
CA LEU A 118 0.59 4.18 3.95
C LEU A 118 0.16 5.45 4.70
N LEU A 119 -0.12 5.33 6.00
CA LEU A 119 -0.41 6.50 6.83
C LEU A 119 0.83 7.40 6.95
N GLY A 120 2.04 6.86 6.97
CA GLY A 120 3.28 7.65 6.94
C GLY A 120 3.30 8.66 5.80
N LEU A 121 2.82 8.27 4.61
CA LEU A 121 2.76 9.12 3.41
C LEU A 121 1.78 10.30 3.55
N LEU A 122 0.83 10.29 4.49
CA LEU A 122 0.00 11.46 4.78
C LEU A 122 0.81 12.65 5.28
N GLY A 123 2.02 12.43 5.84
CA GLY A 123 2.93 13.49 6.27
C GLY A 123 4.04 13.82 5.26
N HIS A 124 3.93 13.34 4.01
CA HIS A 124 5.02 13.45 3.04
C HIS A 124 5.33 14.91 2.63
N GLY A 125 6.55 15.16 2.16
CA GLY A 125 7.02 16.43 1.61
C GLY A 125 6.11 16.97 0.50
N GLU A 126 5.83 16.11 -0.47
CA GLU A 126 5.05 16.38 -1.67
C GLU A 126 3.53 16.28 -1.46
N ALA A 127 2.79 17.34 -1.83
CA ALA A 127 1.33 17.39 -1.71
C ALA A 127 0.63 16.30 -2.54
N ARG A 128 1.13 16.02 -3.76
CA ARG A 128 0.57 14.97 -4.62
C ARG A 128 0.65 13.58 -3.98
N ILE A 129 1.71 13.29 -3.23
CA ILE A 129 1.84 12.03 -2.49
C ILE A 129 0.84 11.97 -1.33
N ARG A 130 0.69 13.06 -0.56
CA ARG A 130 -0.33 13.14 0.51
C ARG A 130 -1.73 12.94 -0.06
N LEU A 131 -2.05 13.57 -1.19
CA LEU A 131 -3.32 13.41 -1.90
C LEU A 131 -3.58 11.94 -2.27
N MET A 132 -2.63 11.28 -2.92
CA MET A 132 -2.79 9.89 -3.35
C MET A 132 -2.83 8.91 -2.19
N ALA A 133 -2.04 9.12 -1.13
CA ALA A 133 -2.14 8.33 0.10
C ALA A 133 -3.50 8.49 0.78
N THR A 134 -4.02 9.72 0.83
CA THR A 134 -5.37 10.00 1.36
C THR A 134 -6.46 9.31 0.53
N TRP A 135 -6.28 9.26 -0.79
CA TRP A 135 -7.17 8.50 -1.68
C TRP A 135 -7.11 7.00 -1.36
N CYS A 136 -5.94 6.38 -1.32
CA CYS A 136 -5.79 4.97 -0.95
C CYS A 136 -6.48 4.65 0.39
N VAL A 137 -6.31 5.52 1.40
CA VAL A 137 -6.98 5.39 2.69
C VAL A 137 -8.50 5.44 2.53
N ALA A 138 -9.03 6.41 1.77
CA ALA A 138 -10.47 6.55 1.53
C ALA A 138 -11.06 5.29 0.86
N THR A 139 -10.38 4.75 -0.14
CA THR A 139 -10.80 3.54 -0.86
C THR A 139 -10.78 2.33 0.07
N ALA A 140 -9.71 2.13 0.86
CA ALA A 140 -9.61 1.01 1.78
C ALA A 140 -10.74 0.97 2.82
N VAL A 141 -11.16 2.13 3.35
CA VAL A 141 -12.15 2.22 4.44
C VAL A 141 -13.59 2.34 3.96
N GLN A 142 -13.83 2.56 2.67
CA GLN A 142 -15.17 2.79 2.14
C GLN A 142 -16.07 1.57 2.38
N ASN A 143 -17.07 1.72 3.27
CA ASN A 143 -17.98 0.65 3.69
C ASN A 143 -17.25 -0.63 4.15
N ASN A 144 -16.09 -0.46 4.79
CA ASN A 144 -15.21 -1.57 5.16
C ASN A 144 -14.79 -1.49 6.63
N ALA A 145 -15.61 -2.07 7.51
CA ALA A 145 -15.43 -1.98 8.97
C ALA A 145 -14.05 -2.45 9.49
N PRO A 146 -13.45 -3.57 9.02
CA PRO A 146 -12.10 -3.94 9.42
C PRO A 146 -11.03 -2.88 9.08
N CYS A 147 -11.14 -2.23 7.93
CA CYS A 147 -10.23 -1.15 7.55
C CYS A 147 -10.51 0.15 8.32
N GLN A 148 -11.79 0.48 8.58
CA GLN A 148 -12.17 1.61 9.44
C GLN A 148 -11.65 1.42 10.87
N GLU A 149 -11.76 0.21 11.43
CA GLU A 149 -11.19 -0.16 12.73
C GLU A 149 -9.68 0.05 12.74
N ARG A 150 -8.99 -0.43 11.70
CA ARG A 150 -7.53 -0.28 11.62
C ARG A 150 -7.11 1.19 11.48
N LEU A 151 -7.87 1.99 10.74
CA LEU A 151 -7.64 3.43 10.61
C LEU A 151 -7.77 4.14 11.97
N VAL A 152 -8.82 3.83 12.75
CA VAL A 152 -9.01 4.38 14.10
C VAL A 152 -7.88 3.95 15.03
N ALA A 153 -7.52 2.67 15.03
CA ALA A 153 -6.48 2.14 15.91
C ALA A 153 -5.09 2.76 15.69
N LEU A 154 -4.83 3.29 14.49
CA LEU A 154 -3.56 3.92 14.12
C LEU A 154 -3.60 5.45 14.14
N GLY A 155 -4.64 6.06 14.73
CA GLY A 155 -4.78 7.51 14.80
C GLY A 155 -4.97 8.17 13.43
N GLY A 156 -5.45 7.42 12.44
CA GLY A 156 -5.61 7.90 11.07
C GLY A 156 -6.75 8.90 10.93
N VAL A 157 -7.82 8.75 11.71
CA VAL A 157 -8.97 9.68 11.70
C VAL A 157 -8.53 11.07 12.18
N GLU A 158 -7.73 11.14 13.24
CA GLU A 158 -7.13 12.36 13.78
C GLU A 158 -6.34 13.13 12.71
N ARG A 159 -5.53 12.40 11.94
CA ARG A 159 -4.69 12.98 10.89
C ARG A 159 -5.54 13.50 9.73
N LEU A 160 -6.59 12.77 9.35
CA LEU A 160 -7.54 13.22 8.33
C LEU A 160 -8.31 14.48 8.79
N VAL A 161 -8.70 14.58 10.07
CA VAL A 161 -9.32 15.79 10.63
C VAL A 161 -8.35 16.97 10.59
N ALA A 162 -7.09 16.79 11.00
CA ALA A 162 -6.07 17.83 10.92
C ALA A 162 -5.88 18.33 9.48
N MET A 163 -5.71 17.40 8.53
CA MET A 163 -5.59 17.72 7.10
C MET A 163 -6.83 18.42 6.56
N ALA A 164 -8.05 17.99 6.91
CA ALA A 164 -9.28 18.66 6.47
C ALA A 164 -9.35 20.13 6.95
N LEU A 165 -8.88 20.40 8.17
CA LEU A 165 -8.83 21.73 8.76
C LEU A 165 -7.66 22.59 8.27
N GLY A 166 -6.80 22.06 7.39
CA GLY A 166 -5.70 22.80 6.78
C GLY A 166 -4.37 22.63 7.49
N GLU A 167 -4.28 21.77 8.50
CA GLU A 167 -3.02 21.44 9.16
C GLU A 167 -2.31 20.33 8.40
N ARG A 168 -1.03 20.53 8.14
CA ARG A 168 -0.19 19.45 7.61
C ARG A 168 -0.12 18.31 8.62
N ALA A 169 -0.45 17.09 8.19
CA ALA A 169 -0.25 15.93 9.05
C ALA A 169 1.24 15.82 9.42
N SER A 170 1.53 15.68 10.70
CA SER A 170 2.89 15.38 11.12
C SER A 170 3.32 14.06 10.46
N ALA A 171 4.59 13.97 10.09
CA ALA A 171 5.20 12.67 9.85
C ALA A 171 4.92 11.80 11.09
N PRO A 172 4.71 10.48 10.95
CA PRO A 172 4.69 9.62 12.12
C PRO A 172 5.96 9.92 12.90
N ALA A 173 5.82 10.26 14.19
CA ALA A 173 6.96 10.29 15.08
C ALA A 173 7.67 8.97 14.87
N GLU A 174 8.95 9.02 14.49
CA GLU A 174 9.78 7.84 14.47
C GLU A 174 9.60 7.21 15.85
N GLU A 175 8.97 6.05 15.92
CA GLU A 175 8.97 5.23 17.11
C GLU A 175 10.42 5.16 17.55
N GLU A 176 10.69 5.67 18.76
CA GLU A 176 12.04 5.78 19.30
C GLU A 176 12.80 4.48 19.12
N ALA A 177 13.68 4.46 18.13
CA ALA A 177 14.73 3.48 18.03
C ALA A 177 15.73 3.78 19.16
N GLY A 178 15.47 3.19 20.33
CA GLY A 178 16.46 2.98 21.38
C GLY A 178 16.91 4.24 22.12
N GLU A 179 16.16 4.64 23.15
CA GLU A 179 16.75 5.34 24.29
C GLU A 179 17.61 4.35 25.10
N GLU A 180 18.84 4.10 24.64
CA GLU A 180 19.93 3.74 25.54
C GLU A 180 21.26 4.23 24.95
N GLY A 181 21.77 5.33 25.53
CA GLY A 181 23.17 5.67 25.43
C GLY A 181 23.50 6.99 24.74
N GLN A 182 23.09 8.12 25.33
CA GLN A 182 23.95 9.32 25.39
C GLN A 182 23.42 10.36 26.39
N GLN A 183 23.42 9.99 27.67
CA GLN A 183 23.57 10.97 28.76
C GLN A 183 24.97 10.83 29.32
N LYS A 184 25.92 11.62 28.80
CA LYS A 184 27.09 12.13 29.53
C LYS A 184 27.94 13.00 28.60
N GLN A 185 27.68 14.31 28.65
CA GLN A 185 28.67 15.40 28.78
C GLN A 185 28.06 16.68 28.21
N GLN A 186 27.43 17.47 29.09
CA GLN A 186 27.38 18.93 29.00
C GLN A 186 26.83 19.47 30.32
N GLU A 187 27.71 19.48 31.32
CA GLU A 187 27.70 20.48 32.37
C GLU A 187 29.05 21.21 32.26
N GLU A 188 29.03 22.51 32.57
CA GLU A 188 30.13 23.49 32.47
C GLU A 188 30.31 24.16 31.11
N SER A 189 29.60 25.27 30.89
CA SER A 189 30.15 26.61 31.12
C SER A 189 29.23 27.67 30.49
N ASN A 190 28.48 28.35 31.35
CA ASN A 190 27.86 29.62 31.02
C ASN A 190 28.90 30.71 31.23
N ASP A 191 29.35 31.39 30.17
CA ASP A 191 29.50 32.86 30.23
C ASP A 191 29.57 33.51 28.83
N ALA A 192 28.90 34.66 28.75
CA ALA A 192 29.09 35.79 27.82
C ALA A 192 29.17 35.56 26.30
N ALA A 193 28.14 35.99 25.57
CA ALA A 193 28.21 37.17 24.69
C ALA A 193 26.89 37.40 23.94
N ALA A 194 26.22 38.50 24.28
CA ALA A 194 25.21 39.11 23.44
C ALA A 194 25.89 39.84 22.27
N VAL A 195 25.56 39.52 21.01
CA VAL A 195 25.64 40.42 19.85
C VAL A 195 24.64 39.95 18.78
N THR A 196 23.62 40.79 18.57
CA THR A 196 22.83 41.09 17.37
C THR A 196 22.71 40.07 16.24
N GLY A 197 21.47 39.78 15.85
CA GLY A 197 21.13 39.28 14.53
C GLY A 197 19.67 38.87 14.47
N ASP A 198 18.86 39.66 13.77
CA ASP A 198 17.46 39.39 13.46
C ASP A 198 17.29 37.94 12.96
N ALA A 199 16.72 37.08 13.80
CA ALA A 199 16.16 35.81 13.36
C ALA A 199 14.67 36.05 13.11
N GLU A 200 14.41 36.57 11.92
CA GLU A 200 13.09 36.62 11.31
C GLU A 200 12.33 35.31 11.55
N THR A 201 11.09 35.48 11.99
CA THR A 201 9.96 34.58 11.79
C THR A 201 9.99 33.90 10.42
N ALA A 202 10.54 32.68 10.36
CA ALA A 202 10.59 31.86 9.14
C ALA A 202 10.08 30.41 9.35
N THR A 203 9.22 30.17 10.34
CA THR A 203 8.54 28.87 10.55
C THR A 203 7.05 28.87 10.19
N GLY A 204 6.50 29.98 9.70
CA GLY A 204 5.06 30.15 9.48
C GLY A 204 4.50 29.68 8.13
N ALA A 205 5.33 29.37 7.14
CA ALA A 205 4.87 29.25 5.75
C ALA A 205 4.70 27.80 5.22
N GLN A 206 5.05 26.76 5.98
CA GLN A 206 5.11 25.36 5.50
C GLN A 206 4.13 24.39 6.21
N ASN A 207 3.24 24.92 7.06
CA ASN A 207 2.31 24.10 7.86
C ASN A 207 0.87 24.10 7.35
N GLU A 208 0.56 24.89 6.33
CA GLU A 208 -0.76 24.88 5.70
C GLU A 208 -0.84 23.77 4.64
N GLU A 209 -1.92 23.00 4.70
CA GLU A 209 -2.18 21.89 3.80
C GLU A 209 -2.77 22.36 2.47
N ASP A 210 -2.37 21.69 1.39
CA ASP A 210 -2.81 22.01 0.02
C ASP A 210 -4.32 21.83 -0.14
N LYS A 211 -4.97 22.75 -0.86
CA LYS A 211 -6.43 22.78 -1.02
C LYS A 211 -7.01 21.48 -1.57
N ASP A 212 -6.33 20.81 -2.50
CA ASP A 212 -6.79 19.54 -3.08
C ASP A 212 -6.59 18.38 -2.11
N VAL A 213 -5.50 18.40 -1.34
CA VAL A 213 -5.27 17.44 -0.24
C VAL A 213 -6.36 17.59 0.82
N ARG A 214 -6.71 18.82 1.22
CA ARG A 214 -7.79 19.10 2.17
C ARG A 214 -9.14 18.56 1.69
N ARG A 215 -9.50 18.82 0.42
CA ARG A 215 -10.73 18.28 -0.19
C ARG A 215 -10.75 16.75 -0.15
N LYS A 216 -9.62 16.11 -0.48
CA LYS A 216 -9.51 14.66 -0.46
C LYS A 216 -9.56 14.10 0.97
N ALA A 217 -9.00 14.80 1.97
CA ALA A 217 -9.11 14.43 3.38
C ALA A 217 -10.56 14.48 3.87
N VAL A 218 -11.33 15.51 3.50
CA VAL A 218 -12.77 15.59 3.81
C VAL A 218 -13.54 14.41 3.17
N TYR A 219 -13.21 14.04 1.93
CA TYR A 219 -13.78 12.86 1.30
C TYR A 219 -13.42 11.56 2.05
N ALA A 220 -12.15 11.39 2.42
CA ALA A 220 -11.68 10.24 3.20
C ALA A 220 -12.37 10.14 4.57
N LEU A 221 -12.60 11.27 5.25
CA LEU A 221 -13.37 11.32 6.50
C LEU A 221 -14.80 10.81 6.28
N SER A 222 -15.49 11.27 5.22
CA SER A 222 -16.82 10.76 4.87
C SER A 222 -16.83 9.25 4.68
N CYS A 223 -15.81 8.67 4.02
CA CYS A 223 -15.67 7.22 3.88
C CYS A 223 -15.42 6.51 5.22
N ALA A 224 -14.60 7.12 6.08
CA ALA A 224 -14.20 6.54 7.36
C ALA A 224 -15.34 6.47 8.39
N VAL A 225 -16.20 7.50 8.45
CA VAL A 225 -17.20 7.64 9.52
C VAL A 225 -18.56 7.01 9.19
N ARG A 226 -18.92 6.86 7.91
CA ARG A 226 -20.23 6.32 7.52
C ARG A 226 -20.39 4.88 7.99
N ASN A 227 -21.50 4.62 8.67
CA ASN A 227 -21.86 3.32 9.26
C ASN A 227 -20.83 2.76 10.24
N TYR A 228 -19.94 3.59 10.80
CA TYR A 228 -18.90 3.16 11.72
C TYR A 228 -18.69 4.14 12.89
N GLN A 229 -19.39 3.86 13.99
CA GLN A 229 -19.45 4.74 15.17
C GLN A 229 -18.06 5.08 15.77
N PRO A 230 -17.11 4.13 15.92
CA PRO A 230 -15.82 4.46 16.52
C PRO A 230 -15.06 5.56 15.75
N ALA A 231 -15.13 5.57 14.41
CA ALA A 231 -14.53 6.65 13.63
C ALA A 231 -15.31 7.96 13.76
N MET A 232 -16.64 7.91 13.81
CA MET A 232 -17.46 9.11 14.01
C MET A 232 -17.20 9.77 15.37
N ASP A 233 -17.07 8.97 16.43
CA ASP A 233 -16.76 9.45 17.79
C ASP A 233 -15.39 10.14 17.84
N VAL A 234 -14.38 9.53 17.21
CA VAL A 234 -13.05 10.15 17.09
C VAL A 234 -13.14 11.44 16.27
N CYS A 235 -13.83 11.43 15.14
CA CYS A 235 -13.99 12.59 14.27
C CYS A 235 -14.64 13.78 15.03
N THR A 236 -15.79 13.58 15.66
CA THR A 236 -16.47 14.64 16.44
C THR A 236 -15.63 15.13 17.62
N SER A 237 -14.95 14.23 18.32
CA SER A 237 -14.04 14.58 19.42
C SER A 237 -12.90 15.47 18.95
N GLN A 238 -12.28 15.14 17.81
CA GLN A 238 -11.17 15.92 17.25
C GLN A 238 -11.63 17.27 16.70
N LEU A 239 -12.78 17.31 16.03
CA LEU A 239 -13.39 18.58 15.57
C LEU A 239 -13.65 19.52 16.75
N ARG A 240 -14.20 19.02 17.87
CA ARG A 240 -14.38 19.82 19.10
C ARG A 240 -13.07 20.33 19.68
N LYS A 241 -12.04 19.49 19.74
CA LYS A 241 -10.70 19.90 20.23
C LYS A 241 -10.11 21.02 19.38
N LYS A 242 -10.46 21.09 18.10
CA LYS A 242 -10.05 22.13 17.15
C LYS A 242 -10.98 23.35 17.13
N GLY A 243 -11.98 23.39 18.02
CA GLY A 243 -12.89 24.53 18.18
C GLY A 243 -14.16 24.48 17.34
N GLU A 244 -14.42 23.37 16.63
CA GLU A 244 -15.67 23.18 15.89
C GLU A 244 -16.82 22.80 16.83
N GLN A 245 -17.99 23.39 16.61
CA GLN A 245 -19.20 23.05 17.36
C GLN A 245 -19.93 21.91 16.67
N VAL A 246 -19.64 20.68 17.08
CA VAL A 246 -20.27 19.46 16.53
C VAL A 246 -20.85 18.64 17.68
N GLU A 247 -22.11 18.23 17.58
CA GLU A 247 -22.76 17.35 18.56
C GLU A 247 -22.34 15.87 18.37
N ASN A 248 -22.80 14.98 19.24
CA ASN A 248 -22.56 13.55 19.04
C ASN A 248 -23.48 13.08 17.91
N ILE A 249 -22.93 12.37 16.94
CA ILE A 249 -23.63 11.96 15.73
C ILE A 249 -23.66 10.43 15.68
N ASP A 250 -24.85 9.88 15.41
CA ASP A 250 -24.99 8.46 15.07
C ASP A 250 -24.40 8.24 13.67
N ALA A 251 -23.46 7.32 13.54
CA ALA A 251 -22.79 7.01 12.28
C ALA A 251 -23.74 6.42 11.20
N ALA A 252 -24.97 6.03 11.57
CA ALA A 252 -26.04 5.65 10.64
C ALA A 252 -26.88 6.85 10.16
N ASP A 253 -26.79 8.01 10.82
CA ASP A 253 -27.47 9.24 10.41
C ASP A 253 -26.69 9.93 9.30
N MET A 254 -27.05 9.59 8.05
CA MET A 254 -26.38 10.12 6.87
C MET A 254 -26.58 11.63 6.69
N ASP A 255 -27.69 12.18 7.17
CA ASP A 255 -27.99 13.61 7.05
C ASP A 255 -27.08 14.40 8.00
N ALA A 256 -26.98 13.98 9.27
CA ALA A 256 -26.06 14.57 10.23
C ALA A 256 -24.59 14.47 9.79
N ILE A 257 -24.19 13.34 9.19
CA ILE A 257 -22.84 13.20 8.60
C ILE A 257 -22.65 14.18 7.44
N ASN A 258 -23.63 14.29 6.53
CA ASN A 258 -23.54 15.20 5.39
C ASN A 258 -23.37 16.65 5.85
N ASP A 259 -24.09 17.10 6.88
CA ASP A 259 -23.98 18.45 7.42
C ASP A 259 -22.56 18.77 7.91
N VAL A 260 -21.93 17.85 8.65
CA VAL A 260 -20.54 18.01 9.10
C VAL A 260 -19.57 18.04 7.92
N ILE A 261 -19.73 17.12 6.98
CA ILE A 261 -18.84 17.00 5.82
C ILE A 261 -18.96 18.23 4.91
N ASP A 262 -20.17 18.76 4.70
CA ASP A 262 -20.40 19.93 3.87
C ASP A 262 -19.88 21.21 4.54
N ASN A 263 -19.97 21.33 5.86
CA ASN A 263 -19.32 22.41 6.60
C ASN A 263 -17.79 22.40 6.41
N LEU A 264 -17.17 21.21 6.47
CA LEU A 264 -15.74 21.07 6.20
C LEU A 264 -15.40 21.43 4.75
N LYS A 265 -16.21 21.01 3.76
CA LYS A 265 -16.02 21.41 2.36
C LYS A 265 -16.09 22.92 2.18
N GLU A 266 -17.05 23.59 2.81
CA GLU A 266 -17.15 25.05 2.75
C GLU A 266 -15.91 25.75 3.30
N LYS A 267 -15.34 25.26 4.42
CA LYS A 267 -14.10 25.79 4.98
C LYS A 267 -12.94 25.63 4.01
N VAL A 268 -12.85 24.50 3.31
CA VAL A 268 -11.84 24.29 2.27
C VAL A 268 -12.06 25.20 1.07
N MET A 269 -13.31 25.54 0.73
CA MET A 269 -13.59 26.50 -0.34
C MET A 269 -13.19 27.94 0.01
N LYS A 270 -13.41 28.33 1.28
CA LYS A 270 -13.17 29.68 1.82
C LYS A 270 -11.70 29.98 2.14
N ALA A 271 -10.87 28.95 2.32
CA ALA A 271 -9.42 29.06 2.42
C ALA A 271 -8.77 29.23 1.04
#